data_AF-A0AB34XWN6-F1
#
_entry.id   AF-A0AB34XWN6-F1
#
_cell.length_a   1.000
_cell.length_b   1.000
_cell.length_c   1.000
_cell.angle_alpha   90.00
_cell.angle_beta   90.00
_cell.angle_gamma   90.00
#
_symmetry.space_group_name_H-M   'P 1'
#
loop_
_entity.id
_entity.type
_entity.pdbx_description
1 polymer ?
#
loop_
_entity_poly.entity_id
_entity_poly.type
_entity_poly.pdbx_seq_one_letter_code
_entity_poly.pdbx_strand_id
1 'polypeptide(L)'
;MNDYRAPEWLTTYQDFKTLCSAVSGEYIRFYLTTGCDAVTYTHSQNTRGLPRYSCLLTAEDGATLLLELDDWIGRMGEVSATVRAWLAANVSLRGCRPNKSHYAGDSYWRRQWQQANPW
;
A
#
# COMPACT_ATOMS: atom_id res chain seq x y z
N MET A 1 -34.77 17.63 17.03
CA MET A 1 -33.69 17.14 16.15
C MET A 1 -33.10 15.92 16.82
N ASN A 2 -33.11 14.78 16.14
CA ASN A 2 -32.48 13.55 16.64
C ASN A 2 -31.03 13.57 16.13
N ASP A 3 -30.09 13.93 17.00
CA ASP A 3 -28.66 13.88 16.67
C ASP A 3 -28.23 12.42 16.61
N TYR A 4 -28.40 11.82 15.44
CA TYR A 4 -27.86 10.49 15.17
C TYR A 4 -26.34 10.56 15.21
N ARG A 5 -25.74 10.02 16.28
CA ARG A 5 -24.32 9.72 16.33
C ARG A 5 -24.09 8.30 15.82
N ALA A 6 -23.29 8.18 14.77
CA ALA A 6 -22.82 6.88 14.32
C ALA A 6 -22.10 6.16 15.47
N PRO A 7 -22.28 4.83 15.62
CA PRO A 7 -21.51 4.06 16.58
C PRO A 7 -20.01 4.16 16.30
N GLU A 8 -19.18 4.22 17.35
CA GLU A 8 -17.73 4.33 17.25
C GLU A 8 -17.11 3.23 16.38
N TRP A 9 -17.61 1.99 16.49
CA TRP A 9 -17.13 0.86 15.69
C TRP A 9 -17.29 1.09 14.18
N LEU A 10 -18.30 1.85 13.76
CA LEU A 10 -18.54 2.13 12.35
C LEU A 10 -17.51 3.12 11.82
N THR A 11 -17.20 4.16 12.60
CA THR A 11 -16.14 5.14 12.29
C THR A 11 -14.78 4.45 12.20
N THR A 12 -14.40 3.67 13.22
CA THR A 12 -13.13 2.92 13.21
C THR A 12 -13.04 1.99 12.00
N TYR A 13 -14.14 1.34 11.62
CA TYR A 13 -14.14 0.47 10.45
C TYR A 13 -14.02 1.23 9.13
N GLN A 14 -14.59 2.44 9.04
CA GLN A 14 -14.38 3.33 7.90
C GLN A 14 -12.94 3.82 7.82
N ASP A 15 -12.32 4.16 8.94
CA ASP A 15 -10.91 4.56 8.98
C ASP A 15 -10.00 3.40 8.57
N PHE A 16 -10.30 2.17 9.02
CA PHE A 16 -9.59 0.98 8.55
C PHE A 16 -9.71 0.77 7.03
N LYS A 17 -10.90 0.99 6.45
CA LYS A 17 -11.08 0.93 4.99
C LYS A 17 -10.28 2.01 4.28
N THR A 18 -10.24 3.22 4.82
CA THR A 18 -9.43 4.32 4.29
C THR A 18 -7.94 3.96 4.29
N LEU A 19 -7.44 3.41 5.40
CA LEU A 19 -6.07 2.89 5.49
C LEU A 19 -5.81 1.81 4.42
N CYS A 20 -6.66 0.80 4.33
CA CYS A 20 -6.55 -0.25 3.31
C CYS A 20 -6.53 0.32 1.89
N SER A 21 -7.41 1.27 1.58
CA SER A 21 -7.47 1.91 0.26
C SER A 21 -6.20 2.70 -0.05
N ALA A 22 -5.63 3.40 0.92
CA ALA A 22 -4.38 4.13 0.73
C ALA A 22 -3.18 3.19 0.48
N VAL A 23 -3.05 2.12 1.28
CA VAL A 23 -1.96 1.15 1.15
C VAL A 23 -2.09 0.35 -0.15
N SER A 24 -3.25 -0.27 -0.38
CA SER A 24 -3.49 -1.06 -1.59
C SER A 24 -3.42 -0.21 -2.86
N GLY A 25 -3.84 1.06 -2.80
CA GLY A 25 -3.73 1.99 -3.91
C GLY A 25 -2.29 2.19 -4.36
N GLU A 26 -1.36 2.45 -3.44
CA GLU A 26 0.06 2.59 -3.79
C GLU A 26 0.69 1.27 -4.25
N TYR A 27 0.33 0.14 -3.60
CA TYR A 27 0.76 -1.19 -4.03
C TYR A 27 0.33 -1.51 -5.47
N ILE A 28 -0.94 -1.27 -5.82
CA ILE A 28 -1.48 -1.51 -7.16
C ILE A 28 -0.79 -0.59 -8.18
N ARG A 29 -0.59 0.70 -7.86
CA ARG A 29 0.13 1.63 -8.76
C ARG A 29 1.55 1.15 -9.01
N PHE A 30 2.26 0.72 -7.96
CA PHE A 30 3.59 0.13 -8.08
C PHE A 30 3.56 -1.07 -9.02
N TYR A 31 2.78 -2.10 -8.68
CA TYR A 31 2.70 -3.36 -9.43
C TYR A 31 2.33 -3.15 -10.90
N LEU A 32 1.28 -2.36 -11.18
CA LEU A 32 0.83 -2.12 -12.55
C LEU A 32 1.82 -1.27 -13.36
N THR A 33 2.63 -0.44 -12.71
CA THR A 33 3.59 0.41 -13.41
C THR A 33 4.90 -0.31 -13.70
N THR A 34 5.39 -1.09 -12.75
CA THR A 34 6.72 -1.71 -12.82
C THR A 34 6.66 -3.16 -13.26
N GLY A 35 5.49 -3.80 -13.14
CA GLY A 35 5.30 -5.24 -13.32
C GLY A 35 6.07 -6.08 -12.31
N CYS A 36 6.49 -5.49 -11.18
CA CYS A 36 7.28 -6.20 -10.18
C CYS A 36 6.39 -6.89 -9.16
N ASP A 37 6.60 -8.18 -8.95
CA ASP A 37 5.85 -9.06 -8.04
C ASP A 37 6.63 -9.40 -6.75
N ALA A 38 7.78 -8.75 -6.54
CA ALA A 38 8.64 -8.92 -5.35
C ALA A 38 8.02 -8.39 -4.03
N VAL A 39 6.76 -7.95 -4.04
CA VAL A 39 6.02 -7.52 -2.84
C VAL A 39 4.63 -8.11 -2.86
N THR A 40 4.17 -8.51 -1.69
CA THR A 40 2.78 -8.91 -1.45
C THR A 40 2.10 -7.92 -0.52
N TYR A 41 0.78 -7.73 -0.70
CA TYR A 41 -0.06 -6.90 0.16
C TYR A 41 -1.17 -7.75 0.80
N THR A 42 -1.42 -7.54 2.09
CA THR A 42 -2.54 -8.16 2.81
C THR A 42 -3.05 -7.28 3.97
N HIS A 43 -4.10 -7.70 4.68
CA HIS A 43 -4.66 -6.94 5.81
C HIS A 43 -5.33 -7.82 6.88
N SER A 44 -5.59 -7.27 8.06
CA SER A 44 -6.09 -8.05 9.21
C SER A 44 -7.44 -8.74 9.01
N GLN A 45 -8.28 -8.28 8.08
CA GLN A 45 -9.58 -8.93 7.80
C GLN A 45 -9.50 -10.18 6.89
N ASN A 46 -8.38 -10.41 6.21
CA ASN A 46 -8.20 -11.59 5.34
C ASN A 46 -7.05 -12.48 5.80
N THR A 47 -6.25 -12.05 6.78
CA THR A 47 -5.06 -12.76 7.26
C THR A 47 -5.10 -12.92 8.77
N ARG A 48 -5.00 -14.17 9.23
CA ARG A 48 -4.94 -14.49 10.66
C ARG A 48 -3.58 -14.12 11.24
N GLY A 49 -3.57 -13.70 12.51
CA GLY A 49 -2.35 -13.39 13.26
C GLY A 49 -1.84 -11.96 13.10
N LEU A 50 -2.49 -11.13 12.26
CA LEU A 50 -2.20 -9.70 12.19
C LEU A 50 -2.90 -8.94 13.32
N PRO A 51 -2.31 -7.83 13.79
CA PRO A 51 -2.99 -6.90 14.69
C PRO A 51 -4.33 -6.43 14.11
N ARG A 52 -5.27 -6.10 14.99
CA ARG A 52 -6.61 -5.67 14.58
C ARG A 52 -6.50 -4.39 13.74
N TYR A 53 -7.21 -4.38 12.61
CA TYR A 53 -7.25 -3.25 11.68
C TYR A 53 -5.85 -2.81 11.23
N SER A 54 -5.14 -3.73 10.59
CA SER A 54 -3.80 -3.46 10.06
C SER A 54 -3.66 -3.85 8.61
N CYS A 55 -2.70 -3.22 7.93
CA CYS A 55 -2.23 -3.57 6.59
C CYS A 55 -0.79 -4.05 6.68
N LEU A 56 -0.42 -5.02 5.84
CA LEU A 56 0.93 -5.55 5.76
C LEU A 56 1.40 -5.59 4.32
N LEU A 57 2.59 -5.06 4.08
CA LEU A 57 3.39 -5.32 2.88
C LEU A 57 4.58 -6.19 3.27
N THR A 58 4.88 -7.18 2.43
CA THR A 58 6.04 -8.07 2.62
C THR A 58 6.82 -8.14 1.32
N ALA A 59 8.10 -7.75 1.37
CA ALA A 59 9.04 -7.91 0.28
C ALA A 59 9.59 -9.36 0.22
N GLU A 60 10.14 -9.75 -0.92
CA GLU A 60 10.68 -11.09 -1.16
C GLU A 60 11.82 -11.46 -0.18
N ASP A 61 12.60 -10.47 0.27
CA ASP A 61 13.67 -10.64 1.25
C ASP A 61 13.17 -10.75 2.71
N GLY A 62 11.85 -10.68 2.92
CA GLY A 62 11.22 -10.74 4.22
C GLY A 62 11.10 -9.40 4.95
N ALA A 63 11.57 -8.28 4.36
CA ALA A 63 11.29 -6.97 4.91
C ALA A 63 9.78 -6.73 4.94
N THR A 64 9.28 -6.14 6.02
CA THR A 64 7.84 -5.88 6.20
C THR A 64 7.56 -4.42 6.50
N LEU A 65 6.39 -3.96 6.05
CA LEU A 65 5.77 -2.72 6.51
C LEU A 65 4.39 -3.06 7.07
N LEU A 66 4.29 -3.03 8.39
CA LEU A 66 3.03 -3.17 9.12
C LEU A 66 2.50 -1.77 9.44
N LEU A 67 1.25 -1.50 9.06
CA LEU A 67 0.54 -0.27 9.42
C LEU A 67 -0.68 -0.66 10.25
N GLU A 68 -0.62 -0.41 11.55
CA GLU A 68 -1.75 -0.58 12.47
C GLU A 68 -2.60 0.69 12.49
N LEU A 69 -3.93 0.56 12.42
CA LEU A 69 -4.81 1.73 12.34
C LEU A 69 -4.55 2.73 13.47
N ASP A 70 -4.36 2.26 14.70
CA ASP A 70 -4.21 3.12 15.88
C ASP A 70 -3.01 4.08 15.77
N ASP A 71 -1.91 3.65 15.14
CA ASP A 71 -0.72 4.48 14.91
C ASP A 71 -0.93 5.53 13.80
N TRP A 72 -1.89 5.26 12.92
CA TRP A 72 -2.14 6.05 11.72
C TRP A 72 -3.39 6.93 11.82
N ILE A 73 -4.22 6.75 12.86
CA ILE A 73 -5.32 7.66 13.18
C ILE A 73 -4.77 9.08 13.31
N GLY A 74 -5.36 10.01 12.55
CA GLY A 74 -4.94 11.42 12.51
C GLY A 74 -3.81 11.74 11.53
N ARG A 75 -3.16 10.74 10.92
CA ARG A 75 -2.11 10.93 9.89
C ARG A 75 -2.36 10.13 8.61
N MET A 76 -3.63 9.85 8.28
CA MET A 76 -4.01 9.17 7.02
C MET A 76 -3.41 9.80 5.76
N GLY A 77 -3.21 11.13 5.76
CA GLY A 77 -2.60 11.83 4.63
C GLY A 77 -1.15 11.43 4.33
N GLU A 78 -0.46 10.81 5.29
CA GLU A 78 0.95 10.40 5.18
C GLU A 78 1.13 8.94 4.73
N VAL A 79 0.07 8.13 4.75
CA VAL A 79 0.12 6.69 4.47
C VAL A 79 0.69 6.41 3.08
N SER A 80 0.16 7.05 2.04
CA SER A 80 0.60 6.81 0.66
C SER A 80 2.06 7.17 0.45
N ALA A 81 2.52 8.28 1.02
CA ALA A 81 3.93 8.67 0.94
C ALA A 81 4.84 7.66 1.65
N THR A 82 4.40 7.16 2.81
CA THR A 82 5.14 6.17 3.60
C THR A 82 5.26 4.83 2.87
N VAL A 83 4.14 4.33 2.34
CA VAL A 83 4.13 3.08 1.55
C VAL A 83 5.03 3.21 0.33
N ARG A 84 4.95 4.33 -0.39
CA ARG A 84 5.79 4.60 -1.56
C ARG A 84 7.28 4.62 -1.20
N ALA A 85 7.64 5.31 -0.13
CA ALA A 85 9.03 5.39 0.34
C ALA A 85 9.56 4.00 0.73
N TRP A 86 8.76 3.22 1.45
CA TRP A 86 9.11 1.86 1.82
C TRP A 86 9.30 0.95 0.60
N LEU A 87 8.37 0.98 -0.37
CA LEU A 87 8.52 0.21 -1.62
C LEU A 87 9.80 0.58 -2.37
N ALA A 88 10.15 1.87 -2.42
CA ALA A 88 11.35 2.33 -3.13
C ALA A 88 12.65 1.89 -2.42
N ALA A 89 12.62 1.75 -1.09
CA ALA A 89 13.77 1.32 -0.30
C ALA A 89 13.96 -0.20 -0.27
N ASN A 90 12.86 -0.98 -0.37
CA ASN A 90 12.90 -2.43 -0.13
C ASN A 90 12.71 -3.28 -1.39
N VAL A 91 12.51 -2.66 -2.57
CA VAL A 91 12.29 -3.42 -3.81
C VAL A 91 13.25 -3.02 -4.90
N SER A 92 14.02 -3.99 -5.39
CA SER A 92 14.81 -3.82 -6.61
C SER A 92 13.90 -3.84 -7.83
N LEU A 93 13.95 -2.76 -8.63
CA LEU A 93 13.21 -2.67 -9.88
C LEU A 93 13.93 -3.33 -11.07
N ARG A 94 15.15 -3.83 -10.86
CA ARG A 94 15.99 -4.39 -11.91
C ARG A 94 15.38 -5.68 -12.43
N GLY A 95 15.14 -5.75 -13.73
CA GLY A 95 14.58 -6.92 -14.39
C GLY A 95 13.06 -7.06 -14.29
N CYS A 96 12.37 -6.21 -13.52
CA CYS A 96 10.90 -6.20 -13.51
C CYS A 96 10.39 -5.78 -14.90
N ARG A 97 9.30 -6.41 -15.36
CA ARG A 97 8.75 -6.19 -16.71
C ARG A 97 7.31 -5.72 -16.62
N PRO A 98 7.04 -4.42 -16.86
CA PRO A 98 5.68 -3.89 -16.89
C PRO A 98 4.84 -4.69 -17.87
N ASN A 99 3.69 -5.19 -17.40
CA ASN A 99 2.78 -5.92 -18.27
C ASN A 99 2.06 -4.95 -19.22
N LYS A 100 1.65 -5.42 -20.41
CA LYS A 100 0.85 -4.59 -21.33
C LYS A 100 -0.53 -4.36 -20.70
N SER A 101 -0.72 -3.17 -20.12
CA SER A 101 -1.97 -2.75 -19.47
C SER A 101 -2.45 -1.45 -20.10
N HIS A 102 -3.77 -1.23 -20.07
CA HIS A 102 -4.38 0.08 -20.37
C HIS A 102 -4.07 1.13 -19.29
N TYR A 103 -3.54 0.72 -18.14
CA TYR A 103 -3.10 1.64 -17.12
C TYR A 103 -1.93 2.47 -17.63
N ALA A 104 -2.09 3.80 -17.63
CA ALA A 104 -1.06 4.70 -18.13
C ALA A 104 0.26 4.51 -17.38
N GLY A 105 0.23 4.15 -16.09
CA GLY A 105 1.39 4.05 -15.22
C GLY A 105 1.51 5.26 -14.28
N ASP A 106 1.98 5.06 -13.06
CA ASP A 106 2.35 6.17 -12.16
C ASP A 106 3.67 6.80 -12.65
N SER A 107 3.73 8.14 -12.72
CA SER A 107 4.89 8.84 -13.31
C SER A 107 6.17 8.70 -12.47
N TYR A 108 6.05 8.60 -11.14
CA TYR A 108 7.18 8.37 -10.26
C TYR A 108 7.74 6.96 -10.48
N TRP A 109 6.88 5.94 -10.43
CA TRP A 109 7.32 4.55 -10.61
C TRP A 109 7.87 4.29 -12.02
N ARG A 110 7.31 4.92 -13.06
CA ARG A 110 7.88 4.85 -14.42
C ARG A 110 9.31 5.37 -14.46
N ARG A 111 9.58 6.52 -13.83
CA ARG A 111 10.92 7.10 -13.79
C ARG A 111 11.90 6.20 -13.03
N GLN A 112 11.50 5.71 -11.85
CA GLN A 112 12.34 4.81 -11.05
C GLN A 112 12.66 3.50 -11.81
N TRP A 113 11.67 2.93 -12.48
CA TRP A 113 11.86 1.72 -13.28
C TRP A 113 12.82 1.94 -14.45
N GLN A 114 12.69 3.05 -15.18
CA GLN A 114 13.60 3.42 -16.27
C GLN A 114 15.04 3.61 -15.78
N GLN A 115 15.23 4.24 -14.62
CA GLN A 115 16.55 4.44 -14.02
C GLN A 115 17.21 3.11 -13.60
N ALA A 116 16.42 2.17 -13.08
CA ALA A 116 16.91 0.83 -12.69
C ALA A 116 17.14 -0.11 -13.87
N ASN A 117 16.57 0.18 -15.04
CA ASN A 117 16.66 -0.62 -16.26
C ASN A 117 17.09 0.25 -17.45
N PRO A 118 18.33 0.77 -17.45
CA PRO A 118 18.89 1.44 -18.61
C PRO A 118 19.02 0.43 -19.76
N TRP A 119 18.69 0.89 -20.96
CA TRP A 119 18.72 0.10 -22.19
C TRP A 119 20.12 -0.35 -22.56
#